data_AF-A0A1I8PFT2-F1
#
_entry.id   AF-A0A1I8PFT2-F1
#
_cell.length_a   1.000
_cell.length_b   1.000
_cell.length_c   1.000
_cell.angle_alpha   90.00
_cell.angle_beta   90.00
_cell.angle_gamma   90.00
#
_symmetry.space_group_name_H-M   'P 1'
#
loop_
_entity.id
_entity.type
_entity.pdbx_description
1 polymer ?
#
loop_
_entity_poly.entity_id
_entity_poly.type
_entity_poly.pdbx_seq_one_letter_code
_entity_poly.pdbx_strand_id
1 'polypeptide(L)'
;MATRGGGPTVTGTDGNDFEYRQRVAAPHQISLLNKSRLKYCIFFHALLFFVMLAKLTSDILDRLDIFVLEIEELEVPAPLWWEYIWLASLLSSFVGLSAARGNRIRDMQKYMIVLGLFGVLPLMYCFIYYIGDVIEYLTLDDETDLEDTDIFLWRVS
;
A
#
# COMPACT_ATOMS: atom_id res chain seq x y z
N MET A 1 -21.79 5.22 43.77
CA MET A 1 -21.23 5.69 45.06
C MET A 1 -19.72 5.72 44.90
N ALA A 2 -19.11 6.91 44.81
CA ALA A 2 -17.66 7.07 44.76
C ALA A 2 -17.12 6.81 46.17
N THR A 3 -16.23 5.84 46.32
CA THR A 3 -15.70 5.47 47.64
C THR A 3 -14.74 6.54 48.14
N ARG A 4 -15.28 7.49 48.92
CA ARG A 4 -14.52 8.35 49.84
C ARG A 4 -14.00 7.47 50.99
N GLY A 5 -12.94 6.71 50.76
CA GLY A 5 -12.34 5.91 51.83
C GLY A 5 -11.57 4.68 51.34
N GLY A 6 -10.25 4.84 51.18
CA GLY A 6 -9.27 3.85 51.62
C GLY A 6 -9.37 2.41 51.12
N GLY A 7 -9.96 2.16 49.94
CA GLY A 7 -9.77 0.87 49.27
C GLY A 7 -8.28 0.67 48.93
N PRO A 8 -7.75 -0.57 48.93
CA PRO A 8 -6.33 -0.79 48.67
C PRO A 8 -6.00 -0.27 47.28
N THR A 9 -5.38 0.90 47.21
CA THR A 9 -4.80 1.41 45.97
C THR A 9 -3.50 0.65 45.73
N VAL A 10 -3.21 0.38 44.46
CA VAL A 10 -1.96 -0.28 44.07
C VAL A 10 -0.80 0.51 44.68
N THR A 11 0.12 -0.20 45.36
CA THR A 11 1.23 0.40 46.12
C THR A 11 1.94 1.46 45.26
N GLY A 12 1.84 2.73 45.66
CA GLY A 12 2.38 3.88 44.92
C GLY A 12 1.37 4.78 44.20
N THR A 13 0.06 4.55 44.35
CA THR A 13 -0.99 5.41 43.74
C THR A 13 -2.02 5.80 44.81
N ASP A 14 -2.39 7.08 44.88
CA ASP A 14 -3.34 7.64 45.87
C ASP A 14 -4.79 7.74 45.34
N GLY A 15 -5.02 7.26 44.11
CA GLY A 15 -6.32 7.32 43.43
C GLY A 15 -6.67 8.69 42.85
N ASN A 16 -5.82 9.70 43.02
CA ASN A 16 -6.04 11.06 42.54
C ASN A 16 -5.42 11.31 41.14
N ASP A 17 -4.88 10.27 40.51
CA ASP A 17 -4.17 10.32 39.23
C ASP A 17 -5.07 10.02 38.01
N PHE A 18 -6.39 9.98 38.19
CA PHE A 18 -7.34 9.60 37.14
C PHE A 18 -7.30 10.52 35.91
N GLU A 19 -7.22 11.84 36.10
CA GLU A 19 -7.11 12.80 34.99
C GLU A 19 -5.81 12.61 34.20
N TYR A 20 -4.70 12.38 34.91
CA TYR A 20 -3.41 12.10 34.31
C TYR A 20 -3.44 10.79 33.50
N ARG A 21 -4.01 9.71 34.07
CA ARG A 21 -4.16 8.43 33.36
C ARG A 21 -5.04 8.56 32.12
N GLN A 22 -6.16 9.28 32.20
CA GLN A 22 -7.01 9.52 31.04
C GLN A 22 -6.28 10.30 29.94
N ARG A 23 -5.53 11.34 30.31
CA ARG A 23 -4.73 12.14 29.37
C ARG A 23 -3.65 11.32 28.66
N VAL A 24 -3.00 10.38 29.35
CA VAL A 24 -1.96 9.52 28.76
C VAL A 24 -2.55 8.35 27.96
N ALA A 25 -3.68 7.79 28.42
CA ALA A 25 -4.31 6.63 27.79
C ALA A 25 -4.86 6.94 26.39
N ALA A 26 -5.48 8.10 26.18
CA ALA A 26 -6.10 8.43 24.89
C ALA A 26 -5.10 8.48 23.72
N PRO A 27 -3.97 9.21 23.79
CA PRO A 27 -2.94 9.17 22.74
C PRO A 27 -2.33 7.78 22.54
N HIS A 28 -2.16 7.00 23.62
CA HIS A 28 -1.63 5.64 23.54
C HIS A 28 -2.60 4.71 22.80
N GLN A 29 -3.89 4.79 23.09
CA GLN A 29 -4.93 4.03 22.40
C GLN A 29 -4.97 4.35 20.90
N ILE A 30 -4.89 5.64 20.54
CA ILE A 30 -4.81 6.09 19.14
C ILE A 30 -3.57 5.52 18.46
N SER A 31 -2.41 5.55 19.13
CA SER A 31 -1.16 4.99 18.62
C SER A 31 -1.27 3.48 18.35
N LEU A 32 -1.83 2.72 19.29
CA LEU A 32 -2.05 1.27 19.10
C LEU A 32 -2.96 0.98 17.90
N LEU A 33 -4.07 1.71 17.78
CA LEU A 33 -5.00 1.56 16.67
C LEU A 33 -4.33 1.85 15.33
N ASN A 34 -3.63 2.98 15.21
CA ASN A 34 -2.97 3.37 13.96
C ASN A 34 -1.83 2.42 13.58
N LYS A 35 -1.12 1.85 14.55
CA LYS A 35 -0.13 0.79 14.27
C LYS A 35 -0.77 -0.47 13.73
N SER A 36 -1.93 -0.87 14.25
CA SER A 36 -2.68 -2.01 13.72
C SER A 36 -3.13 -1.74 12.29
N ARG A 37 -3.71 -0.56 12.03
CA ARG A 37 -4.10 -0.12 10.67
C ARG A 37 -2.92 -0.11 9.70
N LEU A 38 -1.77 0.44 10.11
CA LEU A 38 -0.57 0.46 9.28
C LEU A 38 -0.11 -0.96 8.90
N LYS A 39 -0.18 -1.92 9.82
CA LYS A 39 0.15 -3.32 9.51
C LYS A 39 -0.77 -3.90 8.43
N TYR A 40 -2.07 -3.62 8.50
CA TYR A 40 -3.02 -4.04 7.46
C TYR A 40 -2.75 -3.34 6.13
N CYS A 41 -2.46 -2.04 6.12
CA CYS A 41 -2.07 -1.33 4.89
C CYS A 41 -0.83 -1.96 4.25
N ILE A 42 0.20 -2.28 5.05
CA ILE A 42 1.42 -2.94 4.56
C ILE A 42 1.12 -4.35 4.06
N PHE A 43 0.23 -5.09 4.73
CA PHE A 43 -0.18 -6.42 4.27
C PHE A 43 -0.88 -6.36 2.90
N PHE A 44 -1.84 -5.45 2.71
CA PHE A 44 -2.51 -5.28 1.42
C PHE A 44 -1.56 -4.73 0.34
N HIS A 45 -0.64 -3.85 0.70
CA HIS A 45 0.41 -3.38 -0.21
C HIS A 45 1.30 -4.54 -0.67
N ALA A 46 1.63 -5.48 0.22
CA ALA A 46 2.35 -6.69 -0.14
C ALA A 46 1.53 -7.62 -1.06
N LEU A 47 0.23 -7.76 -0.84
CA LEU A 47 -0.65 -8.53 -1.73
C LEU A 47 -0.65 -7.92 -3.14
N LEU A 48 -0.86 -6.61 -3.24
CA LEU A 48 -0.83 -5.88 -4.52
C LEU A 48 0.54 -5.95 -5.20
N PHE A 49 1.62 -5.96 -4.42
CA PHE A 49 2.96 -6.20 -4.95
C PHE A 49 3.06 -7.56 -5.64
N PHE A 50 2.54 -8.63 -5.05
CA PHE A 50 2.59 -9.94 -5.70
C PHE A 50 1.73 -9.98 -6.98
N VAL A 51 0.60 -9.28 -7.02
CA VAL A 51 -0.21 -9.14 -8.24
C VAL A 51 0.57 -8.39 -9.32
N MET A 52 1.21 -7.28 -8.98
CA MET A 52 2.04 -6.51 -9.92
C MET A 52 3.26 -7.31 -10.39
N LEU A 53 3.89 -8.07 -9.48
CA LEU A 53 5.01 -8.94 -9.82
C LEU A 53 4.58 -10.07 -10.77
N ALA A 54 3.40 -10.66 -10.55
CA ALA A 54 2.83 -11.66 -11.46
C ALA A 54 2.63 -11.07 -12.87
N LYS A 55 2.05 -9.86 -12.98
CA LYS A 55 1.95 -9.13 -14.26
C LYS A 55 3.32 -8.93 -14.91
N LEU A 56 4.33 -8.53 -14.15
CA LEU A 56 5.69 -8.26 -14.65
C LEU A 56 6.49 -9.53 -14.95
N THR A 57 5.94 -10.71 -14.65
CA THR A 57 6.71 -11.96 -14.75
C THR A 57 7.03 -12.30 -16.20
N SER A 58 6.15 -12.02 -17.16
CA SER A 58 6.40 -12.23 -18.60
C SER A 58 7.67 -11.51 -19.06
N ASP A 59 7.75 -10.20 -18.89
CA ASP A 59 8.93 -9.40 -19.26
C ASP A 59 10.20 -9.83 -18.50
N ILE A 60 10.08 -10.23 -17.23
CA ILE A 60 11.24 -10.71 -16.45
C ILE A 60 11.77 -12.02 -17.04
N LEU A 61 10.89 -12.96 -17.41
CA LEU A 61 11.27 -14.24 -18.01
C LEU A 61 11.90 -14.05 -19.39
N ASP A 62 11.34 -13.16 -20.20
CA ASP A 62 11.89 -12.81 -21.52
C ASP A 62 13.32 -12.27 -21.41
N ARG A 63 13.59 -11.39 -20.43
CA ARG A 63 14.94 -10.86 -20.17
C ARG A 63 15.93 -11.91 -19.66
N LEU A 64 15.44 -13.02 -19.13
CA LEU A 64 16.24 -14.15 -18.67
C LEU A 64 16.40 -15.23 -19.74
N ASP A 65 15.86 -15.03 -20.95
CA ASP A 65 15.85 -16.01 -22.05
C ASP A 65 15.12 -17.31 -21.66
N ILE A 66 14.05 -17.20 -20.84
CA ILE A 66 13.21 -18.32 -20.42
C ILE A 66 11.86 -18.23 -21.13
N PHE A 67 11.60 -19.18 -22.02
CA PHE A 67 10.34 -19.25 -22.78
C PHE A 67 9.32 -20.16 -22.09
N VAL A 68 8.13 -19.63 -21.82
CA VAL A 68 6.98 -20.38 -21.30
C VAL A 68 5.76 -20.08 -22.16
N LEU A 69 5.31 -21.08 -22.92
CA LEU A 69 4.27 -20.92 -23.94
C LEU A 69 2.96 -20.36 -23.37
N GLU A 70 2.55 -20.83 -22.19
CA GLU A 70 1.30 -20.42 -21.54
C GLU A 70 1.34 -18.96 -21.05
N ILE A 71 2.54 -18.41 -20.80
CA ILE A 71 2.71 -17.02 -20.37
C ILE A 71 2.74 -16.10 -21.59
N GLU A 72 3.32 -16.55 -22.70
CA GLU A 72 3.40 -15.78 -23.93
C GLU A 72 2.04 -15.69 -24.65
N GLU A 73 1.25 -16.77 -24.61
CA GLU A 73 -0.13 -16.79 -25.10
C GLU A 73 -1.06 -15.82 -24.35
N LEU A 74 -0.69 -15.43 -23.12
CA LEU A 74 -1.45 -14.44 -22.35
C LEU A 74 -1.29 -13.01 -22.89
N GLU A 75 -0.42 -12.79 -23.88
CA GLU A 75 -0.11 -11.51 -24.53
C GLU A 75 -0.06 -10.33 -23.53
N VAL A 76 0.62 -10.57 -22.39
CA VAL A 76 0.69 -9.59 -21.32
C VAL A 76 1.38 -8.34 -21.84
N PRO A 77 0.73 -7.17 -21.76
CA PRO A 77 1.29 -5.99 -22.39
C PRO A 77 2.57 -5.55 -21.69
N ALA A 78 3.50 -5.02 -22.50
CA ALA A 78 4.81 -4.62 -22.04
C ALA A 78 4.72 -3.65 -20.85
N PRO A 79 5.53 -3.84 -19.82
CA PRO A 79 5.41 -3.06 -18.62
C PRO A 79 5.96 -1.64 -18.76
N LEU A 80 5.30 -0.72 -18.06
CA LEU A 80 5.72 0.66 -18.00
C LEU A 80 6.69 0.89 -16.83
N TRP A 81 7.55 1.90 -16.97
CA TRP A 81 8.56 2.23 -15.94
C TRP A 81 7.95 2.48 -14.56
N TRP A 82 6.75 3.05 -14.49
CA TRP A 82 6.10 3.34 -13.20
C TRP A 82 5.79 2.07 -12.41
N GLU A 83 5.54 0.94 -13.07
CA GLU A 83 5.22 -0.34 -12.43
C GLU A 83 6.44 -0.89 -11.68
N TYR A 84 7.63 -0.84 -12.30
CA TYR A 84 8.89 -1.20 -11.64
C TYR A 84 9.24 -0.26 -10.50
N ILE A 85 9.06 1.05 -10.70
CA ILE A 85 9.28 2.05 -9.64
C ILE A 85 8.34 1.76 -8.46
N TRP A 86 7.09 1.40 -8.74
CA TRP A 86 6.11 1.06 -7.72
C TRP A 86 6.48 -0.19 -6.93
N LEU A 87 7.03 -1.24 -7.55
CA LEU A 87 7.52 -2.42 -6.83
C LEU A 87 8.57 -2.08 -5.76
N ALA A 88 9.43 -1.09 -6.00
CA ALA A 88 10.45 -0.67 -5.04
C ALA A 88 9.85 -0.13 -3.73
N SER A 89 8.60 0.34 -3.75
CA SER A 89 7.91 0.84 -2.55
C SER A 89 7.73 -0.22 -1.47
N LEU A 90 7.56 -1.50 -1.83
CA LEU A 90 7.39 -2.57 -0.85
C LEU A 90 8.63 -2.73 0.04
N LEU A 91 9.83 -2.52 -0.51
CA LEU A 91 11.09 -2.61 0.24
C LEU A 91 11.12 -1.64 1.44
N SER A 92 10.44 -0.50 1.33
CA SER A 92 10.34 0.47 2.43
C SER A 92 9.49 -0.04 3.61
N SER A 93 8.60 -1.01 3.40
CA SER A 93 7.67 -1.51 4.41
C SER A 93 8.36 -2.19 5.59
N PHE A 94 9.55 -2.77 5.38
CA PHE A 94 10.38 -3.30 6.47
C PHE A 94 10.78 -2.21 7.47
N VAL A 95 11.15 -1.02 6.97
CA VAL A 95 11.47 0.15 7.80
C VAL A 95 10.23 0.62 8.56
N GLY A 96 9.08 0.70 7.87
CA GLY A 96 7.80 1.08 8.48
C GLY A 96 7.37 0.16 9.63
N LEU A 97 7.43 -1.15 9.44
CA LEU A 97 7.10 -2.15 10.48
C LEU A 97 8.08 -2.09 11.66
N SER A 98 9.38 -1.99 11.37
CA SER A 98 10.42 -1.88 12.40
C SER A 98 10.27 -0.60 13.23
N ALA A 99 9.98 0.53 12.56
CA ALA A 99 9.71 1.82 13.20
C ALA A 99 8.46 1.78 14.07
N ALA A 100 7.37 1.16 13.60
CA ALA A 100 6.12 1.01 14.36
C ALA A 100 6.30 0.17 15.63
N ARG A 101 7.12 -0.89 15.55
CA ARG A 101 7.47 -1.73 16.71
C ARG A 101 8.32 -0.96 17.73
N GLY A 102 9.32 -0.22 17.24
CA GLY A 102 10.28 0.51 18.09
C GLY A 102 9.88 1.93 18.51
N ASN A 103 8.70 2.41 18.12
CA ASN A 103 8.30 3.83 18.31
C ASN A 103 9.31 4.84 17.74
N ARG A 104 10.03 4.48 16.66
CA ARG A 104 11.10 5.30 16.10
C ARG A 104 10.53 6.31 15.09
N ILE A 105 10.22 7.52 15.58
CA ILE A 105 9.56 8.57 14.79
C ILE A 105 10.34 8.93 13.52
N ARG A 106 11.67 9.07 13.61
CA ARG A 106 12.52 9.42 12.46
C ARG A 106 12.47 8.37 11.34
N ASP A 107 12.40 7.10 11.70
CA ASP A 107 12.30 6.03 10.71
C ASP A 107 10.90 5.96 10.09
N MET A 108 9.86 6.27 10.88
CA MET A 108 8.51 6.42 10.35
C MET A 108 8.42 7.56 9.34
N GLN A 109 9.07 8.70 9.61
CA GLN A 109 9.15 9.82 8.66
C GLN A 109 9.85 9.43 7.36
N LYS A 110 10.99 8.74 7.44
CA LYS A 110 11.68 8.21 6.25
C LYS A 110 10.80 7.25 5.46
N TYR A 111 10.11 6.33 6.15
CA TYR A 111 9.15 5.42 5.52
C TYR A 111 8.05 6.19 4.77
N MET A 112 7.44 7.20 5.40
CA MET A 112 6.39 8.00 4.76
C MET A 112 6.90 8.74 3.50
N ILE A 113 8.12 9.28 3.53
CA ILE A 113 8.72 9.96 2.37
C ILE A 113 8.95 8.96 1.22
N VAL A 114 9.57 7.82 1.52
CA VAL A 114 9.84 6.77 0.50
C VAL A 114 8.53 6.21 -0.05
N LEU A 115 7.53 5.96 0.79
CA LEU A 115 6.21 5.51 0.36
C LEU A 115 5.50 6.56 -0.52
N GLY A 116 5.65 7.85 -0.20
CA GLY A 116 5.14 8.92 -1.06
C GLY A 116 5.78 8.91 -2.44
N LEU A 117 7.11 8.82 -2.50
CA LEU A 117 7.87 8.88 -3.76
C LEU A 117 7.73 7.65 -4.64
N PHE A 118 7.77 6.45 -4.05
CA PHE A 118 7.77 5.19 -4.80
C PHE A 118 6.41 4.48 -4.76
N GLY A 119 5.54 4.79 -3.81
CA GLY A 119 4.20 4.20 -3.74
C GLY A 119 3.14 5.11 -4.34
N VAL A 120 3.01 6.34 -3.82
CA VAL A 120 1.91 7.24 -4.20
C VAL A 120 2.16 7.91 -5.56
N LEU A 121 3.34 8.48 -5.80
CA LEU A 121 3.62 9.20 -7.06
C LEU A 121 3.47 8.32 -8.32
N PRO A 122 3.98 7.08 -8.38
CA PRO A 122 3.77 6.22 -9.55
C PRO A 122 2.30 5.90 -9.79
N LEU A 123 1.50 5.76 -8.73
CA LEU A 123 0.05 5.55 -8.87
C LEU A 123 -0.67 6.81 -9.36
N MET A 124 -0.24 7.99 -8.93
CA MET A 124 -0.77 9.25 -9.47
C MET A 124 -0.44 9.41 -10.96
N TYR A 125 0.79 9.06 -11.36
CA TYR A 125 1.17 9.01 -12.77
C TYR A 125 0.31 7.99 -13.55
N CYS A 126 0.17 6.77 -13.03
CA CYS A 126 -0.69 5.72 -13.60
C CYS A 126 -2.13 6.23 -13.83
N PHE A 127 -2.72 6.88 -12.82
CA PHE A 127 -4.06 7.44 -12.95
C PHE A 127 -4.18 8.46 -14.08
N ILE A 128 -3.23 9.39 -14.20
CA ILE A 128 -3.22 10.40 -15.27
C ILE A 128 -2.95 9.75 -16.63
N TYR A 129 -2.09 8.74 -16.67
CA TYR A 129 -1.73 8.05 -17.90
C TYR A 129 -2.93 7.31 -18.51
N TYR A 130 -3.69 6.57 -17.69
CA TYR A 130 -4.82 5.76 -18.17
C TYR A 130 -6.17 6.47 -18.19
N ILE A 131 -6.28 7.72 -17.71
CA ILE A 131 -7.56 8.43 -17.72
C ILE A 131 -8.07 8.71 -19.13
N GLY A 132 -7.15 8.90 -20.10
CA GLY A 132 -7.48 9.08 -21.51
C GLY A 132 -8.20 7.85 -22.06
N ASP A 133 -7.55 6.69 -21.91
CA ASP A 133 -8.09 5.38 -22.31
C ASP A 133 -9.46 5.10 -21.69
N VAL A 134 -9.65 5.45 -20.41
CA VAL A 134 -10.94 5.30 -19.72
C VAL A 134 -12.01 6.21 -20.33
N ILE A 135 -11.67 7.46 -20.65
CA ILE A 135 -12.61 8.40 -21.29
C ILE A 135 -12.96 7.90 -22.70
N GLU A 136 -11.96 7.50 -23.48
CA GLU A 136 -12.12 6.97 -24.83
C GLU A 136 -13.07 5.76 -24.82
N TYR A 137 -12.82 4.80 -23.92
CA TYR A 137 -13.67 3.62 -23.72
C TYR A 137 -15.12 3.99 -23.39
N LEU A 138 -15.33 5.00 -22.54
CA LEU A 138 -16.68 5.44 -22.14
C LEU A 138 -17.42 6.21 -23.24
N THR A 139 -16.70 6.75 -24.23
CA THR A 139 -17.27 7.51 -25.36
C THR A 139 -17.33 6.72 -26.66
N LEU A 140 -16.89 5.46 -26.64
CA LEU A 140 -16.86 4.58 -27.80
C LEU A 140 -18.30 4.29 -28.27
N ASP A 141 -18.55 4.39 -29.57
CA ASP A 141 -19.83 3.99 -30.14
C ASP A 141 -19.91 2.45 -30.22
N ASP A 142 -21.12 1.89 -30.06
CA ASP A 142 -21.34 0.44 -30.04
C ASP A 142 -20.92 -0.28 -31.34
N GLU A 143 -20.73 0.47 -32.44
CA GLU A 143 -20.30 -0.06 -33.75
C GLU A 143 -18.78 -0.03 -33.96
N THR A 144 -18.02 0.62 -33.06
CA THR A 144 -16.56 0.68 -33.13
C THR A 144 -15.93 -0.48 -32.38
N ASP A 145 -15.16 -1.31 -33.08
CA ASP A 145 -14.41 -2.39 -32.46
C ASP A 145 -13.28 -1.82 -31.60
N LEU A 146 -13.09 -2.40 -30.41
CA LEU A 146 -12.02 -2.00 -29.48
C LEU A 146 -10.62 -2.14 -30.10
N GLU A 147 -10.46 -3.02 -31.09
CA GLU A 147 -9.22 -3.20 -31.85
C GLU A 147 -8.85 -1.99 -32.71
N ASP A 148 -9.83 -1.15 -33.05
CA ASP A 148 -9.64 0.08 -33.84
C ASP A 148 -9.33 1.30 -32.95
N THR A 149 -9.25 1.12 -31.63
CA THR A 149 -8.95 2.18 -30.65
C THR A 149 -7.49 2.12 -30.19
N ASP A 150 -6.97 3.24 -29.70
CA ASP A 150 -5.62 3.31 -29.10
C ASP A 150 -5.62 2.85 -27.62
N ILE A 151 -6.73 2.28 -27.13
CA ILE A 151 -6.91 1.84 -25.75
C ILE A 151 -5.97 0.67 -25.42
N PHE A 152 -5.30 0.78 -24.27
CA PHE A 152 -4.45 -0.29 -23.77
C PHE A 152 -5.27 -1.50 -23.29
N LEU A 153 -5.18 -2.63 -24.00
CA LEU A 153 -5.93 -3.87 -23.71
C LEU A 153 -5.01 -5.07 -23.44
N TRP A 154 -5.46 -5.96 -22.54
CA TRP A 154 -4.95 -7.32 -22.46
C TRP A 154 -5.58 -8.12 -23.59
N ARG A 155 -4.79 -8.51 -24.58
CA ARG A 155 -5.27 -9.36 -25.66
C ARG A 155 -5.30 -10.80 -25.15
N VAL A 156 -6.39 -11.50 -25.46
CA VAL A 156 -6.48 -12.95 -25.28
C VAL A 156 -6.66 -13.49 -26.69
N SER A 157 -5.64 -14.20 -27.18
CA SER A 157 -5.66 -14.83 -28.51
C SER A 157 -6.65 -15.98 -28.60
#